data_AF-A0A2A8HW92-F1
#
_entry.id   AF-A0A2A8HW92-F1
#
_cell.length_a   1.000
_cell.length_b   1.000
_cell.length_c   1.000
_cell.angle_alpha   90.00
_cell.angle_beta   90.00
_cell.angle_gamma   90.00
#
_symmetry.space_group_name_H-M   'P 1'
#
loop_
_entity.id
_entity.type
_entity.pdbx_description
1 polymer ?
#
loop_
_entity_poly.entity_id
_entity_poly.type
_entity_poly.pdbx_seq_one_letter_code
_entity_poly.pdbx_strand_id
1 'polypeptide(L)'
;MTRNITKSARIAVAALALAPATAMAIPMLYEEQLAHSEETRIIRYPIAGIENQWWFNYRSNVGEARKELASDLKRASDTEDKRDAWDEYAGELKDERVDYVKKMQKKGYPVGEVYVGD
;
A
#
# COMPACT_ATOMS: atom_id res chain seq x y z
N MET A 1 6.68 -50.72 66.47
CA MET A 1 7.40 -49.70 65.66
C MET A 1 7.87 -50.43 64.41
N THR A 2 7.40 -50.16 63.19
CA THR A 2 7.53 -48.91 62.41
C THR A 2 6.51 -48.85 61.24
N ARG A 3 6.22 -47.62 60.83
CA ARG A 3 5.23 -47.10 59.87
C ARG A 3 5.43 -47.50 58.39
N ASN A 4 4.29 -47.54 57.67
CA ASN A 4 3.90 -46.90 56.38
C ASN A 4 4.85 -47.07 55.16
N ILE A 5 4.51 -46.90 53.89
CA ILE A 5 3.69 -45.88 53.19
C ILE A 5 3.40 -46.43 51.78
N THR A 6 2.15 -46.38 51.33
CA THR A 6 1.72 -46.62 49.95
C THR A 6 2.32 -45.56 49.01
N LYS A 7 3.06 -45.97 47.98
CA LYS A 7 3.68 -45.04 47.01
C LYS A 7 2.64 -44.56 46.00
N SER A 8 2.16 -43.33 46.15
CA SER A 8 1.39 -42.64 45.12
C SER A 8 2.33 -42.06 44.06
N ALA A 9 2.32 -42.62 42.85
CA ALA A 9 3.01 -42.05 41.70
C ALA A 9 2.21 -40.87 41.13
N ARG A 10 2.80 -39.67 41.12
CA ARG A 10 2.23 -38.48 40.48
C ARG A 10 2.78 -38.40 39.05
N ILE A 11 1.91 -38.51 38.06
CA ILE A 11 2.22 -38.20 36.66
C ILE A 11 2.19 -36.68 36.52
N ALA A 12 3.32 -36.06 36.18
CA ALA A 12 3.39 -34.65 35.81
C ALA A 12 3.21 -34.54 34.29
N VAL A 13 2.09 -33.95 33.86
CA VAL A 13 1.88 -33.54 32.46
C VAL A 13 2.42 -32.11 32.32
N ALA A 14 3.52 -31.95 31.60
CA ALA A 14 4.02 -30.63 31.22
C ALA A 14 3.24 -30.16 29.98
N ALA A 15 2.29 -29.25 30.16
CA ALA A 15 1.62 -28.56 29.06
C ALA A 15 2.56 -27.46 28.54
N LEU A 16 3.10 -27.65 27.34
CA LEU A 16 3.86 -26.63 26.63
C LEU A 16 2.86 -25.60 26.07
N ALA A 17 2.74 -24.45 26.73
CA ALA A 17 1.90 -23.36 26.24
C ALA A 17 2.57 -22.71 25.02
N LEU A 18 2.01 -22.92 23.82
CA LEU A 18 2.30 -22.04 22.68
C LEU A 18 1.60 -20.71 22.93
N ALA A 19 2.35 -19.66 23.23
CA ALA A 19 1.82 -18.31 23.23
C ALA A 19 1.54 -17.87 21.77
N PRO A 20 0.39 -17.28 21.46
CA PRO A 20 0.15 -16.69 20.15
C PRO A 20 1.07 -15.47 19.99
N ALA A 21 1.92 -15.48 18.97
CA ALA A 21 2.67 -14.30 18.57
C ALA A 21 1.69 -13.31 17.92
N THR A 22 1.27 -12.29 18.66
CA THR A 22 0.52 -11.17 18.08
C THR A 22 1.50 -10.32 17.26
N ALA A 23 1.33 -10.32 15.94
CA ALA A 23 2.03 -9.37 15.08
C ALA A 23 1.56 -7.95 15.43
N MET A 24 2.45 -7.15 16.00
CA MET A 24 2.22 -5.73 16.22
C MET A 24 2.21 -5.04 14.84
N ALA A 25 1.06 -4.59 14.38
CA ALA A 25 0.99 -3.73 13.19
C ALA A 25 1.70 -2.41 13.53
N ILE A 26 2.77 -2.08 12.81
CA ILE A 26 3.36 -0.74 12.87
C ILE A 26 2.32 0.22 12.27
N PRO A 27 1.95 1.32 12.95
CA PRO A 27 1.03 2.30 12.38
C PRO A 27 1.64 2.86 11.09
N MET A 28 0.89 2.71 9.99
CA MET A 28 1.21 3.28 8.68
C MET A 28 1.10 4.81 8.74
N LEU A 29 1.96 5.52 7.98
CA LEU A 29 1.87 6.97 7.86
C LEU A 29 0.56 7.37 7.14
N TYR A 30 0.04 8.56 7.44
CA TYR A 30 -1.17 9.06 6.78
C TYR A 30 -0.93 9.24 5.27
N GLU A 31 0.22 9.77 4.91
CA GLU A 31 0.65 10.01 3.53
C GLU A 31 0.81 8.68 2.77
N GLU A 32 1.34 7.64 3.42
CA GLU A 32 1.40 6.28 2.87
C GLU A 32 0.00 5.70 2.63
N GLN A 33 -0.93 5.90 3.58
CA GLN A 33 -2.32 5.50 3.39
C GLN A 33 -2.99 6.22 2.23
N LEU A 34 -2.73 7.53 2.08
CA LEU A 34 -3.24 8.34 0.97
C LEU A 34 -2.67 7.86 -0.37
N ALA A 35 -1.37 7.61 -0.44
CA ALA A 35 -0.71 7.03 -1.61
C ALA A 35 -1.35 5.70 -2.02
N HIS A 36 -1.59 4.78 -1.08
CA HIS A 36 -2.27 3.52 -1.38
C HIS A 36 -3.71 3.73 -1.86
N SER A 37 -4.44 4.70 -1.31
CA SER A 37 -5.74 5.10 -1.85
C SER A 37 -5.63 5.54 -3.31
N GLU A 38 -4.64 6.37 -3.64
CA GLU A 38 -4.39 6.81 -5.02
C GLU A 38 -3.96 5.66 -5.94
N GLU A 39 -3.20 4.68 -5.44
CA GLU A 39 -2.89 3.46 -6.20
C GLU A 39 -4.13 2.66 -6.59
N THR A 40 -5.14 2.61 -5.73
CA THR A 40 -6.41 1.94 -6.08
C THR A 40 -7.15 2.61 -7.23
N ARG A 41 -6.86 3.90 -7.49
CA ARG A 41 -7.45 4.72 -8.55
C ARG A 41 -6.65 4.68 -9.85
N ILE A 42 -5.56 3.91 -9.91
CA ILE A 42 -4.78 3.74 -11.14
C ILE A 42 -5.66 3.13 -12.23
N ILE A 43 -5.73 3.81 -13.37
CA ILE A 43 -6.50 3.38 -14.53
C ILE A 43 -5.77 2.18 -15.16
N ARG A 44 -6.38 1.00 -15.07
CA ARG A 44 -5.76 -0.28 -15.50
C ARG A 44 -5.97 -0.60 -16.98
N TYR A 45 -6.95 0.02 -17.60
CA TYR A 45 -7.30 -0.18 -19.01
C TYR A 45 -7.42 1.17 -19.71
N PRO A 46 -7.04 1.26 -20.99
CA PRO A 46 -7.14 2.53 -21.72
C PRO A 46 -8.58 3.02 -21.74
N ILE A 47 -8.77 4.33 -21.54
CA ILE A 47 -10.07 4.98 -21.67
C ILE A 47 -10.61 4.73 -23.08
N ALA A 48 -11.90 4.35 -23.15
CA ALA A 48 -12.60 3.95 -24.37
C ALA A 48 -11.93 2.79 -25.16
N GLY A 49 -11.04 2.01 -24.53
CA GLY A 49 -10.31 0.95 -25.20
C GLY A 49 -9.21 1.44 -26.15
N ILE A 50 -8.84 2.72 -26.10
CA ILE A 50 -7.93 3.35 -27.07
C ILE A 50 -6.50 3.46 -26.53
N GLU A 51 -5.60 2.66 -27.09
CA GLU A 51 -4.16 2.71 -26.82
C GLU A 51 -3.47 3.81 -27.64
N ASN A 52 -3.57 5.06 -27.20
CA ASN A 52 -2.90 6.19 -27.82
C ASN A 52 -1.69 6.67 -26.99
N GLN A 53 -0.96 7.68 -27.49
CA GLN A 53 0.20 8.22 -26.79
C GLN A 53 -0.08 8.67 -25.35
N TRP A 54 -1.29 9.15 -25.04
CA TRP A 54 -1.65 9.60 -23.69
C TRP A 54 -1.77 8.43 -22.72
N TRP A 55 -2.28 7.29 -23.18
CA TRP A 55 -2.33 6.06 -22.41
C TRP A 55 -0.93 5.54 -22.07
N PHE A 56 -0.04 5.50 -23.07
CA PHE A 56 1.34 5.04 -22.86
C PHE A 56 2.15 6.00 -21.98
N ASN A 57 1.93 7.31 -22.11
CA ASN A 57 2.55 8.31 -21.24
C ASN A 57 2.07 8.13 -19.79
N TYR A 58 0.76 8.06 -19.57
CA TYR A 58 0.18 7.83 -18.23
C TYR A 58 0.78 6.59 -17.54
N ARG A 59 0.84 5.46 -18.27
CA ARG A 59 1.44 4.22 -17.74
C ARG A 59 2.92 4.36 -17.41
N SER A 60 3.66 5.06 -18.26
CA SER A 60 5.08 5.31 -18.05
C SER A 60 5.31 6.17 -16.82
N ASN A 61 4.52 7.24 -16.67
CA ASN A 61 4.62 8.18 -15.55
C ASN A 61 4.27 7.51 -14.22
N VAL A 62 3.21 6.70 -14.17
CA VAL A 62 2.91 5.85 -12.97
C VAL A 62 4.06 4.90 -12.65
N GLY A 63 4.75 4.39 -13.68
CA GLY A 63 5.93 3.55 -13.50
C GLY A 63 7.15 4.32 -12.98
N GLU A 64 7.30 5.58 -13.36
CA GLU A 64 8.40 6.45 -12.93
C GLU A 64 8.20 6.91 -11.48
N ALA A 65 7.00 7.42 -11.14
CA ALA A 65 6.63 7.80 -9.78
C ALA A 65 6.90 6.68 -8.75
N ARG A 66 6.62 5.42 -9.13
CA ARG A 66 6.94 4.24 -8.29
C ARG A 66 8.44 4.02 -8.07
N LYS A 67 9.26 4.28 -9.09
CA LYS A 67 10.72 4.14 -8.97
C LYS A 67 11.29 5.27 -8.13
N GLU A 68 10.78 6.49 -8.31
CA GLU A 68 11.18 7.67 -7.55
C GLU A 68 10.85 7.46 -6.07
N LEU A 69 9.61 7.12 -5.72
CA LEU A 69 9.22 6.72 -4.37
C LEU A 69 10.17 5.67 -3.77
N ALA A 70 10.42 4.57 -4.49
CA ALA A 70 11.31 3.52 -4.00
C ALA A 70 12.75 4.03 -3.76
N SER A 71 13.21 4.96 -4.61
CA SER A 71 14.51 5.58 -4.49
C SER A 71 14.57 6.58 -3.34
N ASP A 72 13.50 7.31 -3.07
CA ASP A 72 13.42 8.35 -2.04
C ASP A 72 13.24 7.73 -0.66
N LEU A 73 12.39 6.71 -0.53
CA LEU A 73 12.30 5.91 0.69
C LEU A 73 13.63 5.23 1.05
N LYS A 74 14.46 4.89 0.06
CA LYS A 74 15.80 4.36 0.29
C LYS A 74 16.77 5.43 0.81
N ARG A 75 16.59 6.69 0.43
CA ARG A 75 17.43 7.82 0.84
C ARG A 75 16.93 8.53 2.09
N ALA A 76 15.66 8.33 2.46
CA ALA A 76 15.03 8.92 3.63
C ALA A 76 15.80 8.59 4.91
N SER A 77 16.13 9.64 5.67
CA SER A 77 16.93 9.57 6.87
C SER A 77 16.09 9.62 8.14
N ASP A 78 14.93 10.28 8.08
CA ASP A 78 13.98 10.37 9.18
C ASP A 78 12.52 10.08 8.75
N THR A 79 11.57 10.40 9.64
CA THR A 79 10.15 10.16 9.38
C THR A 79 9.55 11.23 8.48
N GLU A 80 10.04 12.47 8.54
CA GLU A 80 9.52 13.55 7.69
C GLU A 80 9.91 13.30 6.24
N ASP A 81 11.14 12.87 5.98
CA ASP A 81 11.58 12.46 4.64
C ASP A 81 10.66 11.39 4.02
N LYS A 82 10.16 10.46 4.84
CA LYS A 82 9.22 9.42 4.39
C LYS A 82 7.84 9.98 4.11
N ARG A 83 7.36 10.91 4.94
CA ARG A 83 6.05 11.55 4.76
C ARG A 83 6.05 12.36 3.48
N ASP A 84 7.08 13.14 3.24
CA ASP A 84 7.26 13.93 2.02
C ASP A 84 7.29 13.03 0.78
N ALA A 85 8.08 11.95 0.79
CA ALA A 85 8.15 11.01 -0.33
C ALA A 85 6.80 10.33 -0.64
N TRP A 86 6.04 9.98 0.40
CA TRP A 86 4.70 9.40 0.22
C TRP A 86 3.67 10.43 -0.27
N ASP A 87 3.72 11.67 0.23
CA ASP A 87 2.82 12.75 -0.16
C ASP A 87 3.05 13.14 -1.63
N GLU A 88 4.31 13.30 -2.02
CA GLU A 88 4.71 13.57 -3.41
C GLU A 88 4.21 12.48 -4.34
N TYR A 89 4.47 11.21 -4.02
CA TYR A 89 3.97 10.08 -4.82
C TYR A 89 2.44 10.06 -4.94
N ALA A 90 1.71 10.36 -3.86
CA ALA A 90 0.25 10.45 -3.90
C ALA A 90 -0.24 11.57 -4.83
N GLY A 91 0.42 12.74 -4.76
CA GLY A 91 0.18 13.89 -5.63
C GLY A 91 0.40 13.55 -7.10
N GLU A 92 1.53 12.93 -7.42
CA GLU A 92 1.87 12.52 -8.79
C GLU A 92 0.85 11.54 -9.36
N LEU A 93 0.45 10.51 -8.61
CA LEU A 93 -0.57 9.56 -9.07
C LEU A 93 -1.91 10.25 -9.39
N LYS A 94 -2.30 11.22 -8.57
CA LYS A 94 -3.51 12.02 -8.78
C LYS A 94 -3.39 12.87 -10.03
N ASP A 95 -2.30 13.62 -10.17
CA ASP A 95 -2.08 14.56 -11.27
C ASP A 95 -1.99 13.83 -12.60
N GLU A 96 -1.24 12.73 -12.68
CA GLU A 96 -1.12 11.91 -13.88
C GLU A 96 -2.47 11.32 -14.31
N ARG A 97 -3.28 10.87 -13.35
CA ARG A 97 -4.64 10.37 -13.64
C ARG A 97 -5.53 11.49 -14.19
N VAL A 98 -5.55 12.64 -13.52
CA VAL A 98 -6.37 13.80 -13.92
C VAL A 98 -5.96 14.29 -15.31
N ASP A 99 -4.66 14.38 -15.58
CA ASP A 99 -4.17 14.82 -16.87
C ASP A 99 -4.50 13.84 -17.99
N TYR A 100 -4.33 12.53 -17.77
CA TYR A 100 -4.75 11.54 -18.74
C TYR A 100 -6.25 11.64 -19.06
N VAL A 101 -7.11 11.71 -18.03
CA VAL A 101 -8.56 11.90 -18.17
C VAL A 101 -8.87 13.16 -18.98
N LYS A 102 -8.25 14.30 -18.63
CA LYS A 102 -8.45 15.58 -19.30
C LYS A 102 -8.00 15.55 -20.76
N LYS A 103 -6.90 14.87 -21.09
CA LYS A 103 -6.45 14.70 -22.48
C LYS A 103 -7.46 13.87 -23.28
N MET A 104 -8.00 12.80 -22.68
CA MET A 104 -9.01 11.96 -23.34
C MET A 104 -10.33 12.70 -23.57
N GLN A 105 -10.82 13.44 -22.56
CA GLN A 105 -12.01 14.28 -22.68
C GLN A 105 -11.84 15.35 -23.77
N LYS A 106 -10.70 16.05 -23.80
CA LYS A 106 -10.40 17.06 -24.84
C LYS A 106 -10.38 16.49 -26.27
N LYS A 107 -10.24 15.17 -26.42
CA LYS A 107 -10.28 14.47 -27.70
C LYS A 107 -11.63 13.85 -28.02
N GLY A 108 -12.63 14.02 -27.16
CA GLY A 108 -14.00 13.53 -27.37
C GLY A 108 -14.20 12.07 -27.00
N TYR A 109 -13.26 11.43 -26.31
CA TYR A 109 -13.44 10.06 -25.85
C TYR A 109 -14.33 10.02 -24.61
N PRO A 110 -15.30 9.09 -24.53
CA PRO A 110 -16.09 8.91 -23.34
C PRO A 110 -15.20 8.39 -22.20
N VAL A 111 -15.14 9.15 -21.11
CA VAL A 111 -14.48 8.71 -19.88
C VAL A 111 -15.56 8.11 -18.98
N GLY A 112 -15.36 6.85 -18.58
CA GLY A 112 -16.18 6.18 -17.56
C GLY A 112 -15.97 6.81 -16.17
N GLU A 113 -16.30 6.08 -15.10
CA GLU A 113 -16.25 6.58 -13.71
C GLU A 113 -15.07 7.55 -13.46
N VAL A 114 -15.42 8.81 -13.26
CA VAL A 114 -14.49 9.86 -12.90
C VAL A 114 -14.48 9.90 -11.37
N TYR A 115 -13.36 9.51 -10.76
CA TYR A 115 -13.08 9.89 -9.38
C TYR A 115 -12.79 11.39 -9.37
N VAL A 116 -13.85 12.20 -9.30
CA VAL A 116 -13.74 13.62 -8.95
C VAL A 116 -13.53 13.63 -7.44
N GLY A 117 -12.27 13.71 -7.01
CA GLY A 117 -11.97 14.01 -5.60
C GLY A 117 -12.29 15.48 -5.35
N ASP A 118 -13.01 15.76 -4.27
CA ASP A 118 -13.30 17.11 -3.75
C ASP A 118 -12.02 17.94 -3.54
#